data_AF-A0A7J9R0W8-F1
#
_entry.id   AF-A0A7J9R0W8-F1
#
_cell.length_a   1.000
_cell.length_b   1.000
_cell.length_c   1.000
_cell.angle_alpha   90.00
_cell.angle_beta   90.00
_cell.angle_gamma   90.00
#
_symmetry.space_group_name_H-M   'P 1'
#
loop_
_entity.id
_entity.type
_entity.pdbx_description
1 polymer ?
#
loop_
_entity_poly.entity_id
_entity_poly.type
_entity_poly.pdbx_seq_one_letter_code
_entity_poly.pdbx_strand_id
1 'polypeptide(L)' 'MVIEVVRIGQRVVRDDRVTTHVALVARAFGAEKIYMNEINPEIKDTLGKINESWGSNFAIEFMDNWKQIIKMKKED' A
#
# COMPACT_ATOMS: atom_id res chain seq x y z
N MET A 1 2.45 17.54 4.83
CA MET A 1 1.37 17.07 3.95
C MET A 1 1.46 15.57 3.91
N VAL A 2 0.41 14.86 4.35
CA VAL A 2 0.41 13.39 4.42
C VAL A 2 -0.22 12.86 3.13
N ILE A 3 0.46 11.92 2.46
CA ILE A 3 -0.01 11.30 1.22
C ILE A 3 -0.19 9.81 1.45
N GLU A 4 -1.39 9.32 1.16
CA GLU A 4 -1.74 7.91 1.27
C GLU A 4 -2.37 7.45 -0.04
N VAL A 5 -2.11 6.21 -0.42
CA VAL A 5 -2.55 5.64 -1.70
C VAL A 5 -3.53 4.52 -1.44
N VAL A 6 -4.64 4.48 -2.16
CA VAL A 6 -5.61 3.37 -2.11
C VAL A 6 -5.60 2.64 -3.44
N ARG A 7 -5.24 1.35 -3.42
CA ARG A 7 -5.27 0.49 -4.60
C ARG A 7 -6.56 -0.32 -4.61
N ILE A 8 -7.42 -0.04 -5.59
CA ILE A 8 -8.73 -0.71 -5.76
C ILE A 8 -8.65 -1.65 -6.97
N GLY A 9 -9.40 -2.76 -6.90
CA GLY A 9 -9.64 -3.64 -8.05
C GLY A 9 -8.48 -4.57 -8.40
N GLN A 10 -7.61 -4.87 -7.44
CA GLN A 10 -6.58 -5.89 -7.63
C GLN A 10 -7.20 -7.30 -7.63
N ARG A 11 -6.69 -8.18 -8.49
CA ARG A 11 -7.04 -9.60 -8.50
C ARG A 11 -5.86 -10.40 -7.95
N VAL A 12 -6.13 -11.14 -6.87
CA VAL A 12 -5.17 -12.04 -6.22
C VAL A 12 -4.58 -13.01 -7.25
N VAL A 13 -3.27 -13.32 -7.17
CA VAL A 13 -2.52 -14.24 -8.05
C VAL A 13 -2.18 -13.70 -9.43
N ARG A 14 -2.99 -12.80 -9.99
CA ARG A 14 -2.74 -12.21 -11.31
C ARG A 14 -1.92 -10.94 -11.27
N ASP A 15 -2.17 -10.09 -10.28
CA ASP A 15 -1.67 -8.72 -10.27
C ASP A 15 -0.48 -8.51 -9.33
N ASP A 16 0.09 -9.58 -8.75
CA ASP A 16 1.16 -9.53 -7.73
C ASP A 16 2.35 -8.63 -8.12
N ARG A 17 2.81 -8.72 -9.38
CA ARG A 17 3.92 -7.88 -9.90
C ARG A 17 3.52 -6.40 -9.98
N VAL A 18 2.31 -6.13 -10.45
CA VAL A 18 1.80 -4.77 -10.64
C VAL A 18 1.57 -4.12 -9.28
N THR A 19 0.96 -4.85 -8.36
CA THR A 19 0.74 -4.40 -6.98
C THR A 19 2.05 -4.06 -6.28
N THR A 20 3.09 -4.88 -6.46
CA THR A 20 4.43 -4.59 -5.94
C THR A 20 5.02 -3.31 -6.54
N HIS A 21 4.91 -3.11 -7.86
CA HIS A 21 5.39 -1.87 -8.50
C HIS A 21 4.66 -0.64 -7.99
N VAL A 22 3.34 -0.71 -7.83
CA VAL A 22 2.55 0.40 -7.28
C VAL A 22 3.01 0.76 -5.87
N ALA A 23 3.29 -0.24 -5.02
CA ALA A 23 3.80 0.01 -3.67
C ALA A 23 5.18 0.69 -3.67
N LEU A 24 6.10 0.22 -4.52
CA LEU A 24 7.44 0.81 -4.62
C LEU A 24 7.42 2.23 -5.20
N VAL A 25 6.55 2.48 -6.18
CA VAL A 25 6.35 3.83 -6.75
C VAL A 25 5.74 4.74 -5.69
N ALA A 26 4.67 4.33 -5.00
CA ALA A 26 4.06 5.13 -3.94
C ALA A 26 5.09 5.53 -2.87
N ARG A 27 5.95 4.58 -2.45
CA ARG A 27 7.08 4.83 -1.56
C ARG A 27 8.06 5.86 -2.14
N ALA A 28 8.50 5.69 -3.39
CA ALA A 28 9.47 6.59 -4.03
C ALA A 28 8.94 8.03 -4.19
N PHE A 29 7.64 8.19 -4.36
CA PHE A 29 6.96 9.48 -4.47
C PHE A 29 6.64 10.12 -3.10
N GLY A 30 7.03 9.51 -1.99
CA GLY A 30 6.88 10.09 -0.64
C GLY A 30 5.52 9.85 0.01
N ALA A 31 4.77 8.84 -0.43
CA ALA A 31 3.60 8.39 0.34
C ALA A 31 4.03 7.75 1.66
N GLU A 32 3.21 7.90 2.70
CA GLU A 32 3.42 7.23 4.00
C GLU A 32 2.77 5.86 4.05
N LYS A 33 1.67 5.67 3.32
CA LYS A 33 0.89 4.44 3.41
C LYS A 33 0.22 4.06 2.11
N ILE A 34 0.10 2.76 1.87
CA ILE A 34 -0.74 2.20 0.83
C ILE A 34 -1.77 1.22 1.38
N TYR A 35 -3.01 1.37 0.93
CA TYR A 35 -4.14 0.51 1.26
C TYR A 35 -4.42 -0.44 0.09
N MET A 36 -4.55 -1.73 0.38
CA MET A 36 -4.79 -2.76 -0.62
C MET A 36 -5.73 -3.85 -0.08
N ASN A 37 -6.44 -4.54 -0.98
CA ASN A 37 -7.42 -5.58 -0.63
C ASN A 37 -7.01 -6.96 -1.14
N GLU A 38 -6.86 -7.94 -0.27
CA GLU A 38 -6.39 -9.30 -0.60
C GLU A 38 -5.03 -9.30 -1.34
N ILE A 39 -3.93 -9.26 -0.58
CA ILE A 39 -2.57 -9.40 -1.12
C ILE A 39 -1.86 -10.56 -0.43
N ASN A 40 -0.89 -11.14 -1.13
CA ASN A 40 -0.02 -12.15 -0.55
C ASN A 40 0.75 -11.55 0.66
N PRO A 41 0.70 -12.16 1.86
CA PRO A 41 1.43 -11.68 3.04
C PRO A 41 2.94 -11.49 2.81
N GLU A 42 3.55 -12.21 1.86
CA GLU A 42 4.96 -12.08 1.48
C GLU A 42 5.37 -10.67 1.03
N ILE A 43 4.41 -9.88 0.49
CA ILE A 43 4.68 -8.50 0.08
C ILE A 43 5.02 -7.63 1.30
N LYS A 44 4.42 -7.91 2.46
CA LYS A 44 4.68 -7.16 3.69
C LYS A 44 6.12 -7.35 4.17
N ASP A 45 6.61 -8.59 4.11
CA ASP A 45 7.99 -8.93 4.47
C ASP A 45 9.00 -8.32 3.50
N THR A 46 8.68 -8.35 2.20
CA THR A 46 9.51 -7.75 1.15
C THR A 46 9.64 -6.25 1.37
N LEU A 47 8.53 -5.56 1.66
CA LEU A 47 8.55 -4.12 1.95
C LEU A 47 9.20 -3.79 3.29
N GLY A 48 9.08 -4.64 4.31
CA GLY A 48 9.83 -4.52 5.56
C GLY A 48 11.35 -4.50 5.31
N LYS A 49 11.87 -5.47 4.55
CA LYS A 49 13.29 -5.52 4.17
C LYS A 49 13.73 -4.30 3.37
N ILE A 50 12.88 -3.82 2.47
CA ILE A 50 13.17 -2.61 1.67
C ILE A 50 13.19 -1.37 2.56
N ASN A 51 12.27 -1.25 3.52
CA ASN A 51 12.25 -0.13 4.46
C ASN A 51 13.47 -0.14 5.38
N GLU A 52 13.91 -1.31 5.86
CA GLU A 52 15.13 -1.44 6.65
C GLU A 52 16.39 -1.08 5.84
N SER A 53 16.45 -1.52 4.59
CA SER A 53 17.62 -1.30 3.74
C SER A 53 17.75 0.14 3.24
N TRP A 54 16.63 0.79 2.93
CA TRP A 54 16.61 2.10 2.27
C TRP A 54 16.12 3.25 3.15
N GLY A 55 15.61 2.96 4.35
CA GLY A 55 15.03 3.94 5.26
C GLY A 55 13.70 4.50 4.73
N SER A 56 12.57 4.09 5.31
CA SER A 56 11.26 4.71 5.06
C SER A 56 10.23 4.26 6.10
N ASN A 57 9.25 5.13 6.38
CA ASN A 57 8.07 4.81 7.18
C ASN A 57 6.89 4.29 6.35
N PHE A 58 7.14 3.87 5.10
CA PHE A 58 6.09 3.41 4.19
C PHE A 58 5.42 2.13 4.70
N ALA A 59 4.14 2.22 5.07
CA ALA A 59 3.36 1.09 5.58
C ALA A 59 2.37 0.55 4.54
N ILE A 60 2.10 -0.75 4.60
CA ILE A 60 0.99 -1.37 3.88
C ILE A 60 -0.10 -1.73 4.88
N GLU A 61 -1.33 -1.35 4.56
CA GLU A 61 -2.50 -1.70 5.35
C GLU A 61 -3.50 -2.49 4.49
N PHE A 62 -3.95 -3.61 5.04
CA PHE A 62 -4.88 -4.53 4.39
C PHE A 62 -6.29 -4.13 4.79
N MET A 63 -7.14 -3.83 3.81
CA MET A 63 -8.53 -3.47 4.10
C MET A 63 -9.46 -3.87 2.96
N ASP A 64 -10.56 -4.55 3.30
CA ASP A 64 -11.52 -5.04 2.31
C ASP A 64 -12.41 -3.92 1.76
N ASN A 65 -12.61 -2.85 2.54
CA ASN A 65 -13.57 -1.79 2.23
C ASN A 65 -12.92 -0.42 2.02
N TRP A 66 -12.45 -0.18 0.80
CA TRP A 66 -11.85 1.10 0.40
C TRP A 66 -12.77 2.32 0.60
N LYS A 67 -14.11 2.14 0.58
CA LYS A 67 -15.06 3.24 0.78
C LYS A 67 -14.98 3.80 2.21
N GLN A 68 -14.62 2.97 3.19
CA GLN A 68 -14.44 3.42 4.57
C GLN A 68 -13.23 4.35 4.71
N ILE A 69 -12.11 4.05 4.03
CA ILE A 69 -10.92 4.92 3.99
C ILE A 69 -11.29 6.34 3.55
N ILE A 70 -11.97 6.43 2.40
CA ILE A 70 -12.33 7.73 1.82
C ILE A 70 -13.27 8.49 2.74
N LYS A 71 -14.20 7.80 3.41
CA LYS A 71 -15.11 8.44 4.35
C LYS A 71 -14.34 8.98 5.57
N MET A 72 -13.49 8.16 6.19
CA MET A 72 -12.67 8.58 7.33
C MET A 72 -11.78 9.78 6.98
N LYS A 73 -11.08 9.72 5.85
CA LYS A 73 -10.15 10.78 5.41
C LYS A 73 -10.82 12.04 4.88
N LYS A 74 -12.13 12.00 4.64
CA LYS A 74 -12.92 13.18 4.27
C LYS A 74 -13.47 13.91 5.51
N GLU A 75 -13.59 13.21 6.62
CA GLU A 75 -14.04 13.77 7.91
C GLU A 75 -12.89 14.37 8.73
N ASP A 76 -11.65 13.94 8.50
CA ASP A 76 -10.40 14.61 8.92
C ASP A 76 -10.10 15.90 8.12
#